data_AF-A0A0B7A4G9-F1
#
_entry.id   AF-A0A0B7A4G9-F1
#
_cell.length_a   1.000
_cell.length_b   1.000
_cell.length_c   1.000
_cell.angle_alpha   90.00
_cell.angle_beta   90.00
_cell.angle_gamma   90.00
#
_symmetry.space_group_name_H-M   'P 1'
#
loop_
_entity.id
_entity.type
_entity.pdbx_description
1 polymer ?
#
loop_
_entity_poly.entity_id
_entity_poly.type
_entity_poly.pdbx_seq_one_letter_code
_entity_poly.pdbx_strand_id
1 'polypeptide(L)'
;MSAELLASRNVTVFLYNFDYFSVFDPWEGAKHGAELFYLSGYPLSGHHNFRYDQTDKSMSTRLMQMWANFAQNGLPTLLPHQDFHMSPYTASQRTYTQITSRDAHVSMSTQTAYKQDKMAFWNQHVPKLYIAQLRTDIHLINDTLNYDTNQLLTKDIFTKGTNEESMKKSPIYTGTHTSGNWVLIAACIGLCSLTVLLSVCYCRVKRQVKTLIRQTSINSGEPIL
;
A
#
# COMPACT_ATOMS: atom_id res chain seq x y z
N MET A 1 -0.40 12.06 -2.97
CA MET A 1 0.33 12.64 -4.12
C MET A 1 -0.15 12.14 -5.49
N SER A 2 -0.88 11.01 -5.59
CA SER A 2 -1.28 10.45 -6.90
C SER A 2 -2.37 11.23 -7.63
N ALA A 3 -3.47 11.64 -6.96
CA ALA A 3 -4.62 12.27 -7.63
C ALA A 3 -4.28 13.64 -8.27
N GLU A 4 -3.60 14.52 -7.54
CA GLU A 4 -3.22 15.85 -8.03
C GLU A 4 -2.24 15.78 -9.20
N LEU A 5 -1.27 14.86 -9.15
CA LEU A 5 -0.32 14.61 -10.23
C LEU A 5 -0.99 14.04 -11.49
N LEU A 6 -1.95 13.13 -11.34
CA LEU A 6 -2.68 12.57 -12.48
C LEU A 6 -3.58 13.64 -13.11
N ALA A 7 -4.30 14.41 -12.29
CA ALA A 7 -5.12 15.52 -12.77
C ALA A 7 -4.28 16.58 -13.51
N SER A 8 -3.08 16.91 -13.02
CA SER A 8 -2.18 17.86 -13.70
C SER A 8 -1.65 17.35 -15.05
N ARG A 9 -1.81 16.06 -15.34
CA ARG A 9 -1.46 15.41 -16.61
C ARG A 9 -2.67 15.19 -17.51
N ASN A 10 -3.77 15.91 -17.27
CA ASN A 10 -5.03 15.80 -18.03
C ASN A 10 -5.66 14.39 -17.98
N VAL A 11 -5.38 13.61 -16.94
CA VAL A 11 -6.09 12.36 -16.68
C VAL A 11 -7.34 12.70 -15.87
N THR A 12 -8.51 12.26 -16.33
CA THR A 12 -9.75 12.36 -15.55
C THR A 12 -9.66 11.46 -14.33
N VAL A 13 -9.71 12.06 -13.14
CA VAL A 13 -9.60 11.34 -11.86
C VAL A 13 -10.90 11.50 -11.10
N PHE A 14 -11.42 10.40 -10.56
CA PHE A 14 -12.51 10.42 -9.59
C PHE A 14 -11.97 9.92 -8.26
N LEU A 15 -12.23 10.67 -7.18
CA LEU A 15 -11.73 10.36 -5.84
C LEU A 15 -12.90 10.12 -4.90
N TYR A 16 -12.83 9.07 -4.08
CA TYR A 16 -13.79 8.85 -2.99
C TYR A 16 -13.10 8.53 -1.67
N ASN A 17 -13.80 8.79 -0.58
CA ASN A 17 -13.46 8.34 0.76
C ASN A 17 -14.55 7.36 1.23
N PHE A 18 -14.18 6.12 1.51
CA PHE A 18 -15.08 5.11 2.05
C PHE A 18 -14.99 5.14 3.58
N ASP A 19 -16.06 5.62 4.20
CA ASP A 19 -16.17 5.85 5.64
C ASP A 19 -17.46 5.21 6.15
N TYR A 20 -17.65 3.95 5.78
CA TYR A 20 -18.77 3.13 6.17
C TYR A 20 -18.30 1.92 6.97
N PHE A 21 -19.02 1.62 8.04
CA PHE A 21 -18.85 0.41 8.84
C PHE A 21 -20.22 -0.18 9.16
N SER A 22 -20.27 -1.51 9.25
CA SER A 22 -21.50 -2.24 9.54
C SER A 22 -21.85 -2.12 11.02
N VAL A 23 -23.13 -2.17 11.35
CA VAL A 23 -23.61 -2.33 12.73
C VAL A 23 -23.13 -3.62 13.40
N PHE A 24 -22.77 -4.63 12.59
CA PHE A 24 -22.22 -5.89 13.08
C PHE A 24 -20.69 -5.86 13.27
N ASP A 25 -20.04 -4.74 12.93
CA ASP A 25 -18.61 -4.54 13.11
C ASP A 25 -18.37 -3.23 13.89
N PRO A 26 -18.56 -3.22 15.23
CA PRO A 26 -18.66 -2.02 16.05
C PRO A 26 -17.33 -1.30 16.30
N TRP A 27 -16.38 -1.40 15.37
CA TRP A 27 -15.14 -0.65 15.41
C TRP A 27 -15.41 0.84 15.19
N GLU A 28 -14.53 1.70 15.73
CA GLU A 28 -14.59 3.14 15.46
C GLU A 28 -14.13 3.45 14.03
N GLY A 29 -15.05 3.29 13.09
CA GLY A 29 -14.89 3.69 11.69
C GLY A 29 -14.61 2.55 10.72
N ALA A 30 -14.38 2.93 9.46
CA ALA A 30 -14.13 1.99 8.38
C ALA A 30 -12.73 1.36 8.49
N LYS A 31 -12.66 0.03 8.50
CA LYS A 31 -11.40 -0.71 8.46
C LYS A 31 -10.75 -0.65 7.09
N HIS A 32 -9.43 -0.72 7.07
CA HIS A 32 -8.67 -0.87 5.84
C HIS A 32 -9.10 -2.13 5.07
N GLY A 33 -9.43 -1.98 3.79
CA GLY A 33 -9.85 -3.07 2.92
C GLY A 33 -11.29 -3.52 3.10
N ALA A 34 -12.05 -2.91 4.01
CA ALA A 34 -13.46 -3.25 4.21
C ALA A 34 -14.28 -3.01 2.94
N GLU A 35 -13.99 -1.94 2.20
CA GLU A 35 -14.66 -1.56 0.96
C GLU A 35 -14.61 -2.66 -0.10
N LEU A 36 -13.54 -3.46 -0.12
CA LEU A 36 -13.37 -4.54 -1.07
C LEU A 36 -14.45 -5.61 -0.89
N PHE A 37 -14.91 -5.87 0.34
CA PHE A 37 -15.97 -6.84 0.58
C PHE A 37 -17.31 -6.36 0.01
N TYR A 38 -17.60 -5.07 0.15
CA TYR A 38 -18.81 -4.45 -0.41
C TYR A 38 -18.75 -4.40 -1.93
N LEU A 39 -17.60 -4.06 -2.50
CA LEU A 39 -17.40 -4.05 -3.96
C LEU A 39 -17.47 -5.46 -4.55
N SER A 40 -17.07 -6.49 -3.79
CA SER A 40 -17.15 -7.90 -4.21
C SER A 40 -18.55 -8.50 -4.09
N GLY A 41 -19.53 -7.75 -3.56
CA GLY A 41 -20.91 -8.21 -3.44
C GLY A 41 -21.21 -9.14 -2.27
N TYR A 42 -20.30 -9.31 -1.30
CA TYR A 42 -20.54 -10.20 -0.15
C TYR A 42 -21.78 -9.86 0.69
N PRO A 43 -22.18 -8.59 0.87
CA PRO A 43 -23.44 -8.28 1.54
C PRO A 43 -24.68 -8.86 0.84
N LEU A 44 -24.62 -9.05 -0.48
CA LEU A 44 -25.72 -9.60 -1.27
C LEU A 44 -25.72 -11.14 -1.28
N SER A 45 -24.55 -11.76 -1.42
CA SER A 45 -24.40 -13.22 -1.52
C SER A 45 -24.21 -13.92 -0.17
N GLY A 46 -23.89 -13.16 0.88
CA GLY A 46 -23.52 -13.67 2.20
C GLY A 46 -22.03 -14.02 2.31
N HIS A 47 -21.55 -14.13 3.56
CA HIS A 47 -20.19 -14.56 3.86
C HIS A 47 -20.16 -15.37 5.16
N HIS A 48 -19.35 -16.43 5.20
CA HIS A 48 -19.29 -17.35 6.35
C HIS A 48 -18.83 -16.68 7.66
N ASN A 49 -17.91 -15.71 7.58
CA ASN A 49 -17.38 -15.00 8.75
C ASN A 49 -18.05 -13.65 9.04
N PHE A 50 -18.92 -13.14 8.16
CA PHE A 50 -19.44 -11.77 8.28
C PHE A 50 -20.95 -11.75 8.17
N ARG A 51 -21.58 -10.91 9.00
CA ARG A 51 -23.01 -10.65 8.99
C ARG A 51 -23.26 -9.31 8.31
N TYR A 52 -24.36 -9.23 7.58
CA TYR A 52 -24.74 -8.03 6.83
C TYR A 52 -26.23 -7.73 7.04
N ASP A 53 -26.55 -6.47 7.28
CA ASP A 53 -27.92 -5.97 7.37
C ASP A 53 -28.43 -5.44 6.01
N GLN A 54 -29.59 -4.79 6.02
CA GLN A 54 -30.14 -4.19 4.81
C GLN A 54 -29.36 -2.94 4.35
N THR A 55 -28.76 -2.21 5.29
CA THR A 55 -27.90 -1.05 5.02
C THR A 55 -26.63 -1.48 4.28
N ASP A 56 -26.01 -2.57 4.73
CA ASP A 56 -24.83 -3.19 4.14
C ASP A 56 -25.10 -3.63 2.70
N LYS A 57 -26.26 -4.24 2.46
CA LYS A 57 -26.73 -4.61 1.11
C LYS A 57 -26.89 -3.37 0.24
N SER A 58 -27.55 -2.33 0.74
CA SER A 58 -27.72 -1.06 0.01
C SER A 58 -26.36 -0.44 -0.33
N MET A 59 -25.41 -0.47 0.62
CA MET A 59 -24.06 0.07 0.42
C MET A 59 -23.33 -0.69 -0.69
N SER A 60 -23.36 -2.02 -0.64
CA SER A 60 -22.75 -2.87 -1.66
C SER A 60 -23.36 -2.64 -3.04
N THR A 61 -24.69 -2.62 -3.16
CA THR A 61 -25.38 -2.34 -4.42
C THR A 61 -24.96 -1.01 -5.02
N ARG A 62 -24.95 0.07 -4.22
CA ARG A 62 -24.59 1.41 -4.68
C ARG A 62 -23.12 1.50 -5.08
N LEU A 63 -22.22 0.92 -4.29
CA LEU A 63 -20.79 0.91 -4.59
C LEU A 63 -20.51 0.14 -5.90
N MET A 64 -21.09 -1.05 -6.07
CA MET A 64 -20.94 -1.83 -7.29
C MET A 64 -21.52 -1.12 -8.50
N GLN A 65 -22.71 -0.50 -8.38
CA GLN A 65 -23.30 0.26 -9.48
C GLN A 65 -22.41 1.43 -9.90
N MET A 66 -21.88 2.18 -8.94
CA MET A 66 -20.97 3.30 -9.20
C MET A 66 -19.71 2.85 -9.94
N TRP A 67 -19.09 1.74 -9.52
CA TRP A 67 -17.92 1.16 -10.17
C TRP A 67 -18.24 0.55 -11.55
N ALA A 68 -19.39 -0.10 -11.70
CA ALA A 68 -19.83 -0.67 -12.98
C ALA A 68 -20.07 0.43 -14.03
N ASN A 69 -20.74 1.52 -13.63
CA ASN A 69 -20.95 2.67 -14.50
C ASN A 69 -19.61 3.30 -14.92
N PHE A 70 -18.66 3.48 -13.98
CA PHE A 70 -17.32 3.94 -14.32
C PHE A 70 -16.62 3.02 -15.32
N ALA A 71 -16.67 1.70 -15.12
CA ALA A 71 -16.05 0.74 -16.04
C ALA A 71 -16.72 0.75 -17.43
N GLN A 72 -18.03 0.99 -17.49
CA GLN A 72 -18.79 0.95 -18.73
C GLN A 72 -18.64 2.22 -19.57
N ASN A 73 -18.66 3.40 -18.95
CA ASN A 73 -18.76 4.68 -19.66
C ASN A 73 -17.79 5.76 -19.16
N GLY A 74 -16.93 5.45 -18.20
CA GLY A 74 -15.93 6.38 -17.64
C GLY A 74 -16.50 7.38 -16.62
N LEU A 75 -17.79 7.33 -16.30
CA LEU A 75 -18.43 8.21 -15.32
C LEU A 75 -19.03 7.38 -14.16
N PRO A 76 -18.50 7.51 -12.93
CA PRO A 76 -19.08 6.83 -11.78
C PRO A 76 -20.39 7.49 -11.38
N THR A 77 -21.52 6.80 -11.53
CA THR A 77 -22.87 7.32 -11.24
C THR A 77 -23.75 6.29 -10.56
N LEU A 78 -24.85 6.75 -9.95
CA LEU A 78 -25.94 5.89 -9.45
C LEU A 78 -27.18 5.92 -10.35
N LEU A 79 -27.06 6.47 -11.56
CA LEU A 79 -28.15 6.48 -12.53
C LEU A 79 -28.47 5.04 -13.03
N PRO A 80 -29.73 4.76 -13.38
CA PRO A 80 -30.91 5.62 -13.26
C PRO A 80 -31.56 5.62 -11.86
N HIS A 81 -31.06 4.79 -10.93
CA HIS A 81 -31.69 4.56 -9.62
C HIS A 81 -31.64 5.76 -8.68
N GLN A 82 -30.59 6.57 -8.78
CA GLN A 82 -30.45 7.82 -8.04
C GLN A 82 -29.71 8.85 -8.90
N ASP A 83 -30.19 10.09 -8.86
CA ASP A 83 -29.55 11.22 -9.51
C ASP A 83 -28.29 11.64 -8.73
N PHE A 84 -27.21 10.90 -8.97
CA PHE A 84 -25.89 11.17 -8.41
C PHE A 84 -24.81 10.74 -9.41
N HIS A 85 -23.80 11.60 -9.58
CA HIS A 85 -22.58 11.31 -10.30
C HIS A 85 -21.38 11.90 -9.54
N MET A 86 -20.25 11.21 -9.60
CA MET A 86 -19.02 11.75 -9.03
C MET A 86 -18.54 12.94 -9.86
N SER A 87 -18.21 14.05 -9.18
CA SER A 87 -17.49 15.15 -9.82
C SER A 87 -16.02 14.77 -10.01
N PRO A 88 -15.39 15.08 -11.17
CA PRO A 88 -13.98 14.82 -11.37
C PRO A 88 -13.14 15.67 -10.41
N TYR A 89 -12.05 15.08 -9.91
CA TYR A 89 -11.06 15.75 -9.10
C TYR A 89 -10.29 16.76 -9.96
N THR A 90 -10.15 17.98 -9.43
CA THR A 90 -9.27 19.02 -10.00
C THR A 90 -8.37 19.59 -8.91
N ALA A 91 -7.21 20.14 -9.30
CA ALA A 91 -6.30 20.77 -8.33
C ALA A 91 -6.92 22.00 -7.65
N SER A 92 -7.86 22.69 -8.32
CA SER A 92 -8.56 23.87 -7.81
C SER A 92 -9.67 23.50 -6.82
N GLN A 93 -10.54 22.56 -7.16
CA GLN A 93 -11.71 22.22 -6.32
C GLN A 93 -11.41 21.10 -5.31
N ARG A 94 -10.48 20.19 -5.65
CA ARG A 94 -10.07 19.06 -4.81
C ARG A 94 -11.26 18.28 -4.26
N THR A 95 -12.21 18.02 -5.16
CA THR A 95 -13.47 17.30 -4.90
C THR A 95 -13.20 15.83 -4.65
N TYR A 96 -14.00 15.24 -3.77
CA TYR A 96 -14.08 13.80 -3.57
C TYR A 96 -15.49 13.41 -3.19
N THR A 97 -15.86 12.15 -3.39
CA THR A 97 -17.13 11.61 -2.91
C THR A 97 -16.95 11.00 -1.53
N GLN A 98 -17.68 11.46 -0.54
CA GLN A 98 -17.78 10.78 0.74
C GLN A 98 -18.88 9.71 0.65
N ILE A 99 -18.50 8.47 0.95
CA ILE A 99 -19.39 7.32 1.03
C ILE A 99 -19.47 6.92 2.50
N THR A 100 -20.65 7.07 3.10
CA THR A 100 -20.86 6.82 4.53
C THR A 100 -22.31 6.36 4.78
N SER A 101 -22.67 6.18 6.04
CA SER A 101 -24.07 5.98 6.47
C SER A 101 -24.45 7.06 7.47
N ARG A 102 -25.67 7.59 7.33
CA ARG A 102 -26.29 8.53 8.26
C ARG A 102 -27.67 7.98 8.58
N ASP A 103 -28.01 7.87 9.87
CA ASP A 103 -29.32 7.39 10.33
C ASP A 103 -29.73 6.05 9.70
N ALA A 104 -28.79 5.10 9.61
CA ALA A 104 -28.95 3.80 8.94
C ALA A 104 -29.27 3.86 7.44
N HIS A 105 -28.96 4.98 6.78
CA HIS A 105 -29.11 5.15 5.34
C HIS A 105 -27.78 5.49 4.67
N VAL A 106 -27.52 4.80 3.55
CA VAL A 106 -26.33 5.04 2.74
C VAL A 106 -26.36 6.44 2.13
N SER A 107 -25.30 7.19 2.35
CA SER A 107 -25.11 8.54 1.83
C SER A 107 -23.86 8.58 0.95
N MET A 108 -24.03 9.06 -0.28
CA MET A 108 -22.95 9.41 -1.20
C MET A 108 -23.10 10.89 -1.55
N SER A 109 -22.11 11.70 -1.19
CA SER A 109 -22.14 13.14 -1.40
C SER A 109 -20.79 13.67 -1.84
N THR A 110 -20.79 14.71 -2.68
CA THR A 110 -19.57 15.41 -3.05
C THR A 110 -19.12 16.32 -1.92
N GLN A 111 -17.86 16.20 -1.56
CA GLN A 111 -17.15 16.99 -0.56
C GLN A 111 -15.91 17.58 -1.21
N THR A 112 -15.28 18.54 -0.55
CA THR A 112 -14.02 19.16 -0.98
C THR A 112 -12.97 19.04 0.10
N ALA A 113 -11.70 19.19 -0.27
CA ALA A 113 -10.64 19.38 0.71
C ALA A 113 -10.39 18.20 1.67
N TYR A 114 -10.37 16.97 1.17
CA TYR A 114 -10.11 15.78 2.00
C TYR A 114 -8.81 15.89 2.82
N LYS A 115 -8.96 16.04 4.14
CA LYS A 115 -7.87 16.09 5.14
C LYS A 115 -6.69 17.00 4.71
N GLN A 116 -6.98 18.16 4.10
CA GLN A 116 -5.95 19.01 3.48
C GLN A 116 -4.79 19.36 4.40
N ASP A 117 -5.05 19.75 5.66
CA ASP A 117 -3.99 20.13 6.60
C ASP A 117 -3.07 18.96 6.95
N LYS A 118 -3.67 17.77 7.17
CA LYS A 118 -2.89 16.54 7.40
C LYS A 118 -2.06 16.19 6.18
N MET A 119 -2.63 16.32 4.98
CA MET A 119 -1.90 16.08 3.73
C MET A 119 -0.77 17.10 3.54
N ALA A 120 -0.98 18.38 3.86
CA ALA A 120 0.05 19.42 3.77
C ALA A 120 1.17 19.18 4.80
N PHE A 121 0.84 18.77 6.01
CA PHE A 121 1.82 18.38 7.02
C PHE A 121 2.73 17.25 6.51
N TRP A 122 2.14 16.12 6.10
CA TRP A 122 2.91 14.95 5.69
C TRP A 122 3.64 15.13 4.36
N ASN A 123 3.03 15.79 3.37
CA ASN A 123 3.62 15.92 2.03
C ASN A 123 4.57 17.11 1.89
N GLN A 124 4.47 18.14 2.76
CA GLN A 124 5.28 19.37 2.60
C GLN A 124 6.12 19.68 3.83
N HIS A 125 5.60 19.53 5.05
CA HIS A 125 6.31 19.95 6.26
C HIS A 125 7.32 18.90 6.71
N VAL A 126 6.90 17.64 6.84
CA VAL A 126 7.78 16.55 7.28
C VAL A 126 9.02 16.39 6.38
N PRO A 127 8.91 16.41 5.03
CA PRO A 127 10.09 16.34 4.17
C PRO A 127 11.04 17.53 4.35
N LYS A 128 10.53 18.75 4.57
CA LYS A 128 11.36 19.94 4.82
C LYS A 128 12.14 19.81 6.13
N LEU A 129 11.49 19.32 7.18
CA LEU A 129 12.15 19.07 8.48
C LEU A 129 13.26 18.03 8.33
N TYR A 130 12.97 16.93 7.62
CA TYR A 130 13.96 15.88 7.35
C TYR A 130 15.17 16.41 6.55
N ILE A 131 14.93 17.17 5.49
CA ILE A 131 16.01 17.77 4.68
C ILE A 131 16.82 18.79 5.50
N ALA A 132 16.17 19.58 6.35
CA ALA A 132 16.88 20.52 7.23
C ALA A 132 17.80 19.77 8.20
N GLN A 133 17.31 18.70 8.84
CA GLN A 133 18.11 17.85 9.72
C GLN A 133 19.33 17.26 8.99
N LEU A 134 19.11 16.66 7.81
CA LEU A 134 20.20 16.10 7.01
C LEU A 134 21.27 17.14 6.64
N ARG A 135 20.87 18.37 6.31
CA ARG A 135 21.83 19.46 6.03
C ARG A 135 22.66 19.81 7.26
N THR A 136 22.03 19.88 8.43
CA THR A 136 22.72 20.12 9.70
C THR A 136 23.71 19.01 10.01
N ASP A 137 23.31 17.74 9.86
CA ASP A 137 24.18 16.60 10.13
C ASP A 137 25.39 16.58 9.18
N ILE A 138 25.19 16.88 7.89
CA ILE A 138 26.28 16.99 6.90
C ILE A 138 27.23 18.14 7.26
N HIS A 139 26.70 19.30 7.70
CA HIS A 139 27.53 20.42 8.11
C HIS A 139 28.39 20.05 9.33
N LEU A 140 27.81 19.40 10.33
CA LEU A 140 28.54 18.93 11.51
C LEU A 140 29.63 17.92 11.14
N ILE A 141 29.37 16.99 10.22
CA ILE A 141 30.37 16.03 9.74
C ILE A 141 31.50 16.74 8.98
N ASN A 142 31.18 17.71 8.13
CA ASN A 142 32.21 18.44 7.39
C ASN A 142 33.08 19.28 8.33
N ASP A 143 32.49 19.92 9.35
CA ASP A 143 33.24 20.68 10.35
C ASP A 143 34.16 19.79 11.18
N THR A 144 33.70 18.61 11.61
CA THR A 144 34.54 17.67 12.36
C THR A 144 35.69 17.15 11.52
N LEU A 145 35.43 16.74 10.27
CA LEU A 145 36.46 16.30 9.34
C LEU A 145 37.47 17.42 9.05
N ASN A 146 37.01 18.66 8.86
CA ASN A 146 37.88 19.81 8.61
C ASN A 146 38.71 20.15 9.85
N TYR A 147 38.13 20.10 11.05
CA TYR A 147 38.86 20.28 12.30
C TYR A 147 39.95 19.21 12.48
N ASP A 148 39.63 17.93 12.26
CA ASP A 148 40.60 16.83 12.36
C ASP A 148 41.72 16.96 11.32
N THR A 149 41.39 17.36 10.09
CA THR A 149 42.37 17.58 9.02
C THR A 149 43.30 18.75 9.35
N ASN A 150 42.76 19.88 9.83
CA ASN A 150 43.55 21.03 10.25
C ASN A 150 44.41 20.71 11.47
N GLN A 151 43.94 19.86 12.40
CA GLN A 151 44.71 19.42 13.57
C GLN A 151 45.86 18.46 13.18
N LEU A 152 45.66 17.59 12.20
CA LEU A 152 46.71 16.75 11.63
C LEU A 152 47.77 17.59 10.89
N LEU A 153 47.33 18.53 10.04
CA LEU A 153 48.24 19.45 9.34
C LEU A 153 49.05 20.33 10.31
N THR A 154 48.44 20.85 11.38
CA THR A 154 49.17 21.63 12.39
C THR A 154 50.11 20.77 13.22
N LYS A 155 49.76 19.52 13.53
CA LYS A 155 50.68 18.58 14.18
C LYS A 155 51.88 18.26 13.29
N ASP A 156 51.68 17.98 12.00
CA ASP A 156 52.76 17.69 11.03
C ASP A 156 53.66 18.88 10.74
N ILE A 157 53.13 20.11 10.80
CA ILE A 157 53.93 21.34 10.70
C ILE A 157 54.76 21.57 11.96
N PHE A 158 54.21 21.24 13.14
CA PHE A 158 54.89 21.44 14.43
C PHE A 158 55.91 20.32 14.74
N THR A 159 55.72 19.11 14.23
CA THR A 159 56.67 17.97 14.36
C THR A 159 57.76 17.94 13.30
N LYS A 160 57.80 18.91 12.37
CA LYS A 160 58.93 19.07 11.43
C LYS A 160 60.18 19.71 12.04
N GLY A 161 60.22 19.83 13.37
CA GLY A 161 61.43 19.97 14.17
C GLY A 161 61.51 18.83 15.18
N THR A 162 62.59 18.05 15.09
CA THR A 162 63.01 16.94 15.99
C THR A 162 62.30 15.58 15.86
N ASN A 163 63.02 14.69 15.15
CA ASN A 163 63.23 13.23 15.26
C ASN A 163 62.18 12.27 15.87
N GLU A 164 62.05 11.14 15.15
CA GLU A 164 61.76 9.75 15.55
C GLU A 164 61.07 9.51 16.91
N GLU A 165 59.83 8.98 16.89
CA GLU A 165 59.54 7.67 17.48
C GLU A 165 58.12 7.13 17.22
N SER A 166 58.09 5.80 17.06
CA SER A 166 57.07 4.86 17.55
C SER A 166 55.73 4.68 16.81
N MET A 167 55.76 3.63 16.00
CA MET A 167 54.67 2.77 15.55
C MET A 167 53.52 2.58 16.56
N LYS A 168 52.32 3.03 16.20
CA LYS A 168 51.06 2.39 16.61
C LYS A 168 50.26 1.99 15.39
N LYS A 169 50.17 0.66 15.20
CA LYS A 169 49.37 -0.03 14.18
C LYS A 169 47.90 0.43 14.23
N SER A 170 47.39 0.83 13.08
CA SER A 170 45.96 1.07 12.83
C SER A 170 45.14 -0.21 13.07
N PRO A 171 43.91 -0.12 13.58
CA PRO A 171 43.00 -1.25 13.54
C PRO A 171 42.58 -1.45 12.08
N ILE A 172 43.07 -2.55 11.50
CA ILE A 172 42.55 -3.09 10.24
C ILE A 172 41.11 -3.50 10.54
N TYR A 173 40.13 -2.81 9.96
CA TYR A 173 38.77 -3.33 9.86
C TYR A 173 38.79 -4.51 8.89
N THR A 174 39.08 -5.69 9.41
CA THR A 174 38.71 -6.92 8.73
C THR A 174 37.19 -7.02 8.79
N GLY A 175 36.54 -6.72 7.67
CA GLY A 175 35.17 -7.18 7.43
C GLY A 175 35.19 -8.70 7.52
N THR A 176 34.78 -9.25 8.66
CA THR A 176 34.53 -10.67 8.82
C THR A 176 33.30 -10.99 7.98
N HIS A 177 33.54 -11.35 6.72
CA HIS A 177 32.53 -12.00 5.90
C HIS A 177 32.27 -13.37 6.52
N THR A 178 31.30 -13.43 7.44
CA THR A 178 30.89 -14.66 8.11
C THR A 178 30.40 -15.65 7.04
N SER A 179 31.14 -16.73 6.87
CA SER A 179 30.86 -17.84 5.95
C SER A 179 29.49 -18.51 6.18
N GLY A 180 28.76 -18.15 7.24
CA GLY A 180 27.40 -18.63 7.54
C GLY A 180 26.26 -18.00 6.70
N ASN A 181 26.48 -16.84 6.07
CA ASN A 181 25.39 -16.15 5.34
C ASN A 181 25.05 -16.81 4.00
N TRP A 182 26.04 -17.40 3.32
CA TRP A 182 25.82 -18.09 2.05
C TRP A 182 25.00 -19.37 2.21
N VAL A 183 25.14 -20.06 3.33
CA VAL A 183 24.38 -21.29 3.64
C VAL A 183 22.90 -20.95 3.86
N LEU A 184 22.61 -19.87 4.59
CA LEU A 184 21.24 -19.38 4.80
C LEU A 184 20.58 -18.95 3.48
N ILE A 185 21.31 -18.22 2.63
CA ILE A 185 20.80 -17.79 1.32
C ILE A 185 20.53 -19.00 0.42
N ALA A 186 21.44 -19.97 0.36
CA ALA A 186 21.25 -21.19 -0.42
C ALA A 186 20.07 -22.03 0.08
N ALA A 187 19.89 -22.13 1.40
CA ALA A 187 18.73 -22.79 2.01
C ALA A 187 17.41 -22.08 1.67
N CYS A 188 17.38 -20.75 1.71
CA CYS A 188 16.20 -19.96 1.33
C CYS A 188 15.83 -20.16 -0.14
N ILE A 189 16.81 -20.14 -1.06
CA ILE A 189 16.56 -20.37 -2.49
C ILE A 189 16.05 -21.80 -2.73
N GLY A 190 16.63 -22.79 -2.03
CA GLY A 190 16.19 -24.18 -2.10
C GLY A 190 14.75 -24.36 -1.61
N LEU A 191 14.40 -23.78 -0.46
CA LEU A 191 13.04 -23.82 0.08
C LEU A 191 12.03 -23.12 -0.85
N CYS A 192 12.35 -21.94 -1.38
CA CYS A 192 11.50 -21.24 -2.35
C CYS A 192 11.32 -22.04 -3.65
N SER A 193 12.37 -22.69 -4.14
CA SER A 193 12.27 -23.54 -5.34
C SER A 193 11.39 -24.76 -5.08
N LEU A 194 11.53 -25.39 -3.92
CA LEU A 194 10.72 -26.54 -3.51
C LEU A 194 9.24 -26.18 -3.34
N THR A 195 8.92 -25.04 -2.72
CA THR A 195 7.52 -24.61 -2.55
C THR A 195 6.84 -24.33 -3.89
N VAL A 196 7.53 -23.72 -4.84
CA VAL A 196 7.01 -23.49 -6.20
C VAL A 196 6.78 -24.83 -6.92
N LEU A 197 7.74 -25.76 -6.85
CA LEU A 197 7.59 -27.08 -7.47
C LEU A 197 6.43 -27.87 -6.87
N LEU A 198 6.30 -27.90 -5.54
CA LEU A 198 5.17 -28.56 -4.86
C LEU A 198 3.84 -27.91 -5.24
N SER A 199 3.79 -26.58 -5.35
CA SER A 199 2.59 -25.86 -5.78
C SER A 199 2.19 -26.20 -7.22
N VAL A 200 3.15 -26.26 -8.15
CA VAL A 200 2.90 -26.64 -9.54
C VAL A 200 2.47 -28.10 -9.65
N CYS A 201 3.14 -29.03 -8.94
CA CYS A 201 2.76 -30.44 -8.90
C CYS A 201 1.36 -30.62 -8.30
N TYR A 202 1.07 -29.97 -7.18
CA TYR A 202 -0.26 -29.97 -6.56
C TYR A 202 -1.34 -29.45 -7.53
N CYS A 203 -1.08 -28.34 -8.21
CA CYS A 203 -1.98 -27.80 -9.23
C CYS A 203 -2.22 -28.77 -10.39
N ARG A 204 -1.17 -29.47 -10.85
CA ARG A 204 -1.26 -30.47 -11.93
C ARG A 204 -2.08 -31.69 -11.51
N VAL A 205 -1.80 -32.26 -10.34
CA VAL A 205 -2.54 -33.40 -9.79
C VAL A 205 -4.00 -33.02 -9.56
N LYS A 206 -4.26 -31.85 -8.95
CA LYS A 206 -5.64 -31.37 -8.73
C LYS A 206 -6.42 -31.20 -10.03
N ARG A 207 -5.77 -30.72 -11.10
CA ARG A 207 -6.38 -30.64 -12.43
C ARG A 207 -6.67 -32.03 -12.99
N GLN A 208 -5.73 -32.98 -12.90
CA GLN A 208 -5.94 -34.36 -13.34
C GLN A 208 -7.07 -35.04 -12.59
N VAL A 209 -7.13 -34.91 -11.27
CA VAL A 209 -8.21 -35.46 -10.43
C VAL A 209 -9.57 -34.87 -10.81
N LYS A 210 -9.66 -33.54 -11.02
CA LYS A 210 -10.90 -32.92 -11.51
C LYS A 210 -11.32 -33.44 -12.88
N THR A 211 -10.38 -33.65 -13.79
CA THR A 211 -10.65 -34.22 -15.11
C THR A 211 -11.14 -35.67 -15.01
N LEU A 212 -10.51 -36.48 -14.17
CA LEU A 212 -10.91 -37.88 -13.93
C LEU A 212 -12.31 -37.96 -13.31
N ILE A 213 -12.61 -37.15 -12.29
CA ILE A 213 -13.95 -37.09 -11.67
C ILE A 213 -15.01 -36.65 -12.69
N ARG A 214 -14.68 -35.70 -13.57
CA ARG A 214 -15.59 -35.28 -14.64
C ARG A 214 -15.81 -36.39 -15.66
N GLN A 215 -14.77 -37.14 -16.03
CA GLN A 215 -14.88 -38.26 -16.96
C GLN A 215 -15.62 -39.46 -16.35
N THR A 216 -15.40 -39.79 -15.08
CA THR A 216 -16.15 -40.84 -14.39
C THR A 216 -17.62 -40.46 -14.22
N SER A 217 -17.93 -39.19 -13.92
CA SER A 217 -19.31 -38.68 -13.87
C SER A 217 -20.01 -38.71 -15.24
N ILE A 218 -19.30 -38.39 -16.33
CA ILE A 218 -19.86 -38.47 -17.70
C ILE A 218 -20.09 -39.92 -18.13
N ASN A 219 -19.21 -40.84 -17.73
CA ASN A 219 -19.31 -42.26 -18.09
C ASN A 219 -20.29 -43.05 -17.22
N SER A 220 -20.63 -42.59 -16.00
CA SER A 220 -21.55 -43.29 -15.09
C SER A 220 -23.02 -42.97 -15.31
N GLY A 221 -23.37 -42.01 -16.17
CA GLY A 221 -24.75 -41.77 -16.61
C GLY A 221 -25.74 -41.39 -15.49
N GLU A 222 -25.29 -40.96 -14.32
CA GLU A 222 -26.20 -40.49 -13.28
C GLU A 222 -26.47 -38.98 -13.37
N PRO A 223 -27.74 -38.55 -13.33
CA PRO A 223 -28.10 -37.15 -13.29
C PRO A 223 -27.72 -36.53 -11.95
N ILE A 224 -27.07 -35.37 -12.00
CA ILE A 224 -26.63 -34.59 -10.83
C ILE A 224 -27.88 -33.95 -10.19
N LEU A 225 -28.18 -34.34 -8.94
CA LEU A 225 -28.99 -33.55 -7.99
C LEU A 225 -28.05 -32.70 -7.12
#